data_AF-A0A8T6VE59-F1
#
_entry.id   AF-A0A8T6VE59-F1
#
_cell.length_a   1.000
_cell.length_b   1.000
_cell.length_c   1.000
_cell.angle_alpha   90.00
_cell.angle_beta   90.00
_cell.angle_gamma   90.00
#
_symmetry.space_group_name_H-M   'P 1'
#
loop_
_entity.id
_entity.type
_entity.pdbx_description
1 polymer ?
#
loop_
_entity_poly.entity_id
_entity_poly.type
_entity_poly.pdbx_seq_one_letter_code
_entity_poly.pdbx_strand_id
1 'polypeptide(L)' 'MEIITTQARHERLEKKILQIFQDEMKKLSEDLQKILADDLVTAFINRMAVFTEIQAEAEISSPRKHSLNP' A
#
# COMPACT_ATOMS: atom_id res chain seq x y z
N MET A 1 -17.35 -5.13 14.39
CA MET A 1 -16.29 -4.61 13.53
C MET A 1 -15.92 -5.74 12.59
N GLU A 2 -16.34 -5.69 11.32
CA GLU A 2 -16.00 -6.75 10.38
C GLU A 2 -14.48 -6.88 10.32
N ILE A 3 -13.96 -8.06 10.66
CA ILE A 3 -12.57 -8.40 10.36
C ILE A 3 -12.53 -8.56 8.85
N ILE A 4 -12.35 -7.45 8.14
CA ILE A 4 -12.01 -7.50 6.72
C ILE A 4 -10.65 -8.19 6.68
N THR A 5 -10.66 -9.45 6.27
CA THR A 5 -9.42 -10.20 6.05
C THR A 5 -8.56 -9.41 5.06
N THR A 6 -7.24 -9.50 5.21
CA THR A 6 -6.28 -8.87 4.29
C THR A 6 -6.63 -9.14 2.83
N GLN A 7 -7.13 -10.35 2.53
CA GLN A 7 -7.63 -10.75 1.22
C GLN A 7 -8.83 -9.92 0.74
N ALA A 8 -9.87 -9.78 1.56
CA ALA A 8 -11.05 -8.99 1.18
C ALA A 8 -10.72 -7.49 0.96
N ARG A 9 -9.71 -6.97 1.67
CA ARG A 9 -9.18 -5.63 1.41
C ARG A 9 -8.40 -5.58 0.09
N HIS A 10 -7.60 -6.59 -0.21
CA HIS A 10 -6.83 -6.73 -1.44
C HIS A 10 -7.75 -6.70 -2.67
N GLU A 11 -8.76 -7.56 -2.69
CA GLU A 11 -9.74 -7.65 -3.77
C GLU A 11 -10.52 -6.35 -3.99
N ARG A 12 -10.81 -5.61 -2.91
CA ARG A 12 -11.43 -4.28 -3.02
C ARG A 12 -10.50 -3.26 -3.66
N LEU A 13 -9.20 -3.33 -3.40
CA LEU A 13 -8.21 -2.45 -4.00
C LEU A 13 -8.00 -2.79 -5.48
N GLU A 14 -7.93 -4.08 -5.84
CA GLU A 14 -7.84 -4.50 -7.25
C GLU A 14 -9.01 -3.95 -8.07
N LYS A 15 -10.25 -4.12 -7.57
CA LYS A 15 -11.45 -3.58 -8.23
C LYS A 15 -11.37 -2.06 -8.41
N LYS A 16 -10.83 -1.34 -7.42
CA LYS A 16 -10.65 0.11 -7.51
C LYS A 16 -9.58 0.47 -8.54
N ILE A 17 -8.46 -0.26 -8.61
CA ILE A 17 -7.41 -0.03 -9.61
C ILE A 17 -7.97 -0.23 -11.02
N LEU A 18 -8.70 -1.33 -11.25
CA LEU A 18 -9.35 -1.59 -12.53
C LEU A 18 -10.35 -0.50 -12.93
N GLN A 19 -11.07 0.07 -11.97
CA GLN A 19 -12.01 1.17 -12.22
C GLN A 19 -11.31 2.51 -12.50
N ILE A 20 -10.28 2.85 -11.72
CA ILE A 20 -9.56 4.13 -11.85
C ILE A 20 -8.79 4.20 -13.16
N PHE A 21 -8.13 3.10 -13.53
CA PHE A 21 -7.31 3.02 -14.74
C PHE A 21 -8.06 2.31 -15.88
N GLN A 22 -9.39 2.36 -15.90
CA GLN A 22 -10.20 1.57 -16.83
C GLN A 22 -9.81 1.79 -18.30
N ASP A 23 -9.50 3.01 -18.69
CA ASP A 23 -9.19 3.33 -20.09
C ASP A 23 -7.78 2.90 -20.51
N GLU A 24 -6.83 2.89 -19.57
CA GLU A 24 -5.51 2.31 -19.75
C GLU A 24 -5.58 0.77 -19.77
N MET A 25 -6.34 0.19 -18.84
CA MET A 25 -6.49 -1.26 -18.66
C MET A 25 -7.18 -1.93 -19.86
N LYS A 26 -8.14 -1.26 -20.51
CA LYS A 26 -8.83 -1.77 -21.72
C LYS A 26 -7.89 -2.11 -22.88
N LYS A 27 -6.64 -1.62 -22.87
CA LYS A 27 -5.63 -1.93 -23.89
C LYS A 27 -5.01 -3.33 -23.70
N LEU A 28 -5.24 -3.94 -22.54
CA LEU A 28 -4.75 -5.26 -22.17
C LEU A 28 -5.88 -6.30 -22.25
N SER A 29 -5.51 -7.57 -22.43
CA SER A 29 -6.47 -8.67 -22.26
C SER A 29 -6.96 -8.75 -20.81
N GLU A 30 -8.13 -9.35 -20.58
CA GLU A 30 -8.71 -9.47 -19.23
C GLU A 30 -7.76 -10.14 -18.23
N ASP A 31 -7.03 -11.16 -18.67
CA ASP A 31 -6.05 -11.86 -17.82
C ASP A 31 -4.89 -10.94 -17.44
N LEU A 32 -4.37 -10.14 -18.39
CA LEU A 32 -3.32 -9.16 -18.12
C LEU A 32 -3.82 -8.00 -17.26
N GLN A 33 -5.09 -7.59 -17.38
CA GLN A 33 -5.69 -6.60 -16.50
C GLN A 33 -5.72 -7.10 -15.04
N LYS A 34 -6.13 -8.35 -14.82
CA LYS A 34 -6.17 -8.97 -13.49
C LYS A 34 -4.77 -9.07 -12.89
N ILE A 35 -3.80 -9.58 -13.65
CA ILE A 35 -2.40 -9.70 -13.22
C ILE A 35 -1.85 -8.32 -12.85
N LEU A 36 -2.01 -7.33 -13.73
CA LEU A 36 -1.50 -5.99 -13.46
C LEU A 36 -2.17 -5.34 -12.25
N ALA A 37 -3.47 -5.53 -12.06
CA ALA A 37 -4.17 -4.99 -10.90
C ALA A 37 -3.67 -5.60 -9.58
N ASP A 38 -3.50 -6.93 -9.53
CA ASP A 38 -2.94 -7.65 -8.39
C ASP A 38 -1.51 -7.18 -8.07
N ASP A 39 -0.64 -7.10 -9.08
CA ASP A 39 0.75 -6.64 -8.95
C ASP A 39 0.82 -5.21 -8.40
N LEU A 40 -0.04 -4.31 -8.89
CA LEU A 40 -0.08 -2.92 -8.42
C LEU A 40 -0.52 -2.82 -6.96
N VAL A 41 -1.52 -3.61 -6.54
CA VAL A 41 -1.95 -3.63 -5.12
C VAL A 41 -0.84 -4.19 -4.24
N THR A 42 -0.21 -5.29 -4.65
CA THR A 42 0.90 -5.91 -3.91
C THR A 42 2.08 -4.94 -3.78
N ALA A 43 2.51 -4.32 -4.87
CA ALA A 43 3.60 -3.34 -4.87
C ALA A 43 3.29 -2.14 -3.96
N PHE A 44 2.05 -1.65 -3.99
CA PHE A 44 1.59 -0.56 -3.13
C PHE A 44 1.66 -0.93 -1.64
N ILE A 45 1.13 -2.10 -1.26
CA ILE A 45 1.13 -2.58 0.12
C ILE A 45 2.56 -2.75 0.63
N ASN A 46 3.43 -3.38 -0.16
CA ASN A 46 4.84 -3.58 0.18
C ASN A 46 5.54 -2.23 0.39
N ARG A 47 5.30 -1.25 -0.48
CA ARG A 47 5.92 0.07 -0.36
C ARG A 47 5.41 0.84 0.87
N MET A 48 4.12 0.76 1.16
CA MET A 48 3.53 1.36 2.37
C MET A 48 4.12 0.76 3.65
N ALA A 49 4.35 -0.56 3.68
CA ALA A 49 4.98 -1.21 4.83
C ALA A 49 6.39 -0.67 5.08
N VAL A 50 7.22 -0.60 4.03
CA VAL A 50 8.58 -0.04 4.11
C VAL A 50 8.56 1.43 4.56
N PHE A 51 7.67 2.25 4.01
CA PHE A 51 7.59 3.67 4.42
C PHE A 51 7.12 3.84 5.86
N THR A 52 6.22 2.99 6.33
CA THR A 52 5.77 3.00 7.73
C THR A 52 6.91 2.61 8.68
N GLU A 53 7.74 1.63 8.30
CA GLU A 53 8.93 1.22 9.05
C GLU A 53 9.97 2.35 9.13
N ILE A 54 10.31 2.96 7.98
CA ILE A 54 11.23 4.11 7.94
C ILE A 54 10.73 5.27 8.80
N GLN A 55 9.43 5.56 8.76
CA GLN A 55 8.84 6.61 9.59
C GLN A 55 8.97 6.30 11.08
N ALA A 56 8.69 5.06 11.49
CA ALA A 56 8.83 4.64 12.89
C ALA A 56 10.29 4.73 13.36
N GLU A 57 11.25 4.30 12.54
CA GLU A 57 12.68 4.43 12.85
C GLU A 57 13.13 5.89 12.97
N ALA A 58 12.66 6.77 12.08
CA ALA A 58 12.96 8.19 12.13
C ALA A 58 12.38 8.88 13.39
N GLU A 59 11.21 8.45 13.85
CA GLU A 59 10.60 8.93 15.10
C GLU A 59 11.37 8.45 16.34
N ILE A 60 11.89 7.23 16.33
CA ILE A 60 12.70 6.66 17.41
C ILE A 60 14.09 7.30 17.47
N SER A 61 14.68 7.58 16.31
CA SER A 61 16.04 8.14 16.17
C SER A 61 16.09 9.67 16.20
N SER A 62 14.94 10.36 16.21
CA SER A 62 14.90 11.80 16.45
C SER A 62 15.39 12.09 17.88
N PRO A 63 16.52 12.80 18.07
CA PRO A 63 17.03 13.09 19.39
C PRO A 63 16.00 13.99 20.08
N ARG A 64 15.31 13.45 21.08
CA ARG A 64 14.66 14.28 22.10
C ARG A 64 15.72 15.26 22.57
N LYS A 65 15.50 16.53 22.20
CA LYS A 65 16.26 17.71 22.62
C LYS A 65 16.80 17.51 24.02
N HIS A 66 18.08 17.80 24.19
CA HIS A 66 18.73 18.06 25.47
C HIS A 66 17.72 18.52 26.54
N SER A 67 17.35 17.61 27.44
CA SER A 67 17.12 17.98 28.82
C SER A 67 18.24 17.34 29.62
N LEU A 68 19.46 17.87 29.40
CA LEU A 68 20.37 18.07 30.50
C LEU A 68 19.59 18.91 31.52
N ASN A 69 19.22 18.30 32.65
CA ASN A 69 19.08 19.06 33.88
C ASN A 69 20.26 18.66 34.77
N PRO A 70 20.96 19.65 35.36
CA PRO A 70 22.13 19.45 36.21
C PRO A 70 21.80 18.77 37.54
#